data_AF-W4HB73-F1
#
_entry.id   AF-W4HB73-F1
#
_cell.length_a   1.000
_cell.length_b   1.000
_cell.length_c   1.000
_cell.angle_alpha   90.00
_cell.angle_beta   90.00
_cell.angle_gamma   90.00
#
_symmetry.space_group_name_H-M   'P 1'
#
loop_
_entity.id
_entity.type
_entity.pdbx_description
1 polymer ?
#
loop_
_entity_poly.entity_id
_entity_poly.type
_entity_poly.pdbx_seq_one_letter_code
_entity_poly.pdbx_strand_id
1 'polypeptide(L)'
;MNQRNFAINNMQASLEQKLNSLTAREQVEIVDLDNNVVGKADRSVMRVFSLPHRATYIVIRNSAGDFYVQRRTLIKDYCPGFLDPMAGGVVQAGESYEDNALREVKEEMGVSGVPLTFVCTFFYQVSMHPSLVLCSSPSPTYL
;
A
#
# COMPACT_ATOMS: atom_id res chain seq x y z
N MET A 1 31.28 19.82 -6.14
CA MET A 1 29.96 19.64 -5.51
C MET A 1 30.18 18.95 -4.18
N ASN A 2 29.96 19.64 -3.05
CA ASN A 2 30.44 19.20 -1.73
C ASN A 2 29.44 18.21 -1.09
N GLN A 3 29.93 17.14 -0.45
CA GLN A 3 29.09 16.07 0.15
C GLN A 3 28.03 16.61 1.12
N ARG A 4 28.34 17.73 1.80
CA ARG A 4 27.43 18.42 2.73
C ARG A 4 26.19 19.00 2.03
N ASN A 5 26.35 19.56 0.83
CA ASN A 5 25.24 20.11 0.06
C ASN A 5 24.35 18.99 -0.50
N PHE A 6 24.93 17.84 -0.84
CA PHE A 6 24.17 16.66 -1.29
C PHE A 6 23.26 16.09 -0.18
N ALA A 7 23.78 15.99 1.05
CA ALA A 7 22.99 15.50 2.19
C ALA A 7 21.82 16.42 2.56
N ILE A 8 22.04 17.75 2.52
CA ILE A 8 21.00 18.75 2.79
C ILE A 8 19.89 18.68 1.74
N ASN A 9 20.26 18.61 0.46
CA ASN A 9 19.29 18.53 -0.64
C ASN A 9 18.44 17.25 -0.55
N ASN A 10 19.02 16.11 -0.18
CA ASN A 10 18.28 14.86 0.00
C ASN A 10 17.33 14.90 1.21
N MET A 11 17.74 15.53 2.30
CA MET A 11 16.90 15.69 3.49
C MET A 11 15.72 16.63 3.20
N GLN A 12 15.95 17.72 2.46
CA GLN A 12 14.89 18.62 2.00
C GLN A 12 13.91 17.91 1.07
N ALA A 13 14.40 17.15 0.08
CA ALA A 13 13.53 16.38 -0.80
C ALA A 13 12.68 15.33 -0.05
N SER A 14 13.27 14.66 0.95
CA SER A 14 12.53 13.71 1.81
C SER A 14 11.49 14.41 2.70
N LEU A 15 11.81 15.60 3.22
CA LEU A 15 10.88 16.41 4.01
C LEU A 15 9.75 16.97 3.16
N GLU A 16 10.03 17.44 1.94
CA GLU A 16 9.02 17.89 0.98
C GLU A 16 8.13 16.73 0.51
N GLN A 17 8.69 15.54 0.26
CA GLN A 17 7.88 14.34 0.00
C GLN A 17 6.98 13.98 1.17
N LYS A 18 7.51 13.99 2.41
CA LYS A 18 6.71 13.73 3.62
C LYS A 18 5.66 14.81 3.86
N LEU A 19 5.98 16.08 3.59
CA LEU A 19 5.02 17.18 3.77
C LEU A 19 3.93 17.14 2.70
N ASN A 20 4.27 16.80 1.45
CA ASN A 20 3.30 16.58 0.38
C ASN A 20 2.41 15.37 0.67
N SER A 21 2.94 14.27 1.22
CA SER A 21 2.08 13.13 1.62
C SER A 21 1.17 13.47 2.80
N LEU A 22 1.60 14.34 3.73
CA LEU A 22 0.78 14.80 4.85
C LEU A 22 -0.29 15.83 4.48
N THR A 23 -0.12 16.55 3.36
CA THR A 23 -1.03 17.64 2.93
C THR A 23 -1.85 17.31 1.69
N ALA A 24 -1.43 16.32 0.89
CA ALA A 24 -2.26 15.74 -0.14
C ALA A 24 -3.46 15.07 0.53
N ARG A 25 -4.66 15.53 0.21
CA ARG A 25 -5.87 14.76 0.52
C ARG A 25 -5.72 13.44 -0.23
N GLU A 26 -5.31 12.38 0.47
CA GLU A 26 -5.20 11.03 -0.08
C GLU A 26 -6.58 10.60 -0.56
N GLN A 27 -6.91 10.88 -1.82
CA GLN A 27 -8.16 10.47 -2.42
C GLN A 27 -8.05 9.03 -2.88
N VAL A 28 -9.15 8.30 -2.72
CA VAL A 28 -9.28 6.89 -3.07
C VAL A 28 -10.52 6.73 -3.94
N GLU A 29 -10.49 5.75 -4.84
CA GLU A 29 -11.66 5.38 -5.63
C GLU A 29 -12.63 4.57 -4.76
N ILE A 30 -13.91 4.95 -4.85
CA ILE A 30 -15.02 4.19 -4.28
C ILE A 30 -15.58 3.31 -5.38
N VAL A 31 -15.77 2.03 -5.06
CA VAL A 31 -16.23 1.02 -6.02
C VAL A 31 -17.57 0.42 -5.62
N ASP A 32 -18.29 -0.13 -6.58
CA ASP A 32 -19.39 -1.05 -6.32
C ASP A 32 -18.89 -2.49 -6.10
N LEU A 33 -19.83 -3.43 -5.92
CA LEU A 33 -19.51 -4.85 -5.69
C LEU A 33 -18.92 -5.54 -6.93
N ASP A 34 -19.14 -4.98 -8.12
CA ASP A 34 -18.60 -5.47 -9.38
C ASP A 34 -17.24 -4.82 -9.71
N ASN A 35 -16.65 -4.09 -8.74
CA ASN A 35 -15.40 -3.34 -8.87
C ASN A 35 -15.43 -2.20 -9.91
N ASN A 36 -16.60 -1.64 -10.22
CA ASN A 36 -16.69 -0.43 -11.04
C ASN A 36 -16.50 0.80 -10.16
N VAL A 37 -15.75 1.77 -10.64
CA VAL A 37 -15.56 3.05 -9.94
C VAL A 37 -16.86 3.85 -10.00
N VAL A 38 -17.42 4.15 -8.83
CA VAL A 38 -18.67 4.93 -8.67
C VAL A 38 -18.42 6.32 -8.08
N GLY A 39 -17.21 6.59 -7.60
CA GLY A 39 -16.86 7.91 -7.07
C GLY A 39 -15.45 7.97 -6.49
N LYS A 40 -15.16 9.08 -5.80
CA LYS A 40 -13.92 9.30 -5.06
C LYS A 40 -14.24 9.88 -3.69
N ALA A 41 -13.42 9.54 -2.69
CA ALA A 41 -13.50 10.14 -1.36
C ALA A 41 -12.10 10.33 -0.79
N ASP A 42 -11.97 11.26 0.15
CA ASP A 42 -10.77 11.31 0.98
C ASP A 42 -10.67 10.00 1.78
N ARG A 43 -9.46 9.47 1.96
CA ARG A 43 -9.23 8.20 2.65
C ARG A 43 -9.83 8.19 4.06
N SER A 44 -9.77 9.32 4.77
CA SER A 44 -10.40 9.49 6.09
C SER A 44 -11.91 9.29 6.03
N VAL A 45 -12.58 9.86 5.02
CA VAL A 45 -14.02 9.68 4.78
C VAL A 45 -14.33 8.23 4.42
N MET A 46 -13.55 7.62 3.52
CA MET A 46 -13.70 6.20 3.18
C MET A 46 -13.63 5.31 4.42
N ARG A 47 -12.71 5.57 5.35
CA ARG A 47 -12.58 4.81 6.61
C ARG A 47 -13.78 5.02 7.53
N VAL A 48 -14.20 6.27 7.74
CA VAL A 48 -15.32 6.61 8.64
C VAL A 48 -16.65 6.00 8.17
N PHE A 49 -16.90 6.00 6.87
CA PHE A 49 -18.14 5.49 6.29
C PHE A 49 -18.03 4.07 5.74
N SER A 50 -16.88 3.42 5.93
CA SER A 50 -16.66 2.04 5.50
C SER A 50 -16.99 1.85 4.02
N LEU A 51 -16.55 2.77 3.17
CA LEU A 51 -16.89 2.75 1.75
C LEU A 51 -16.07 1.66 1.04
N PRO A 52 -16.66 0.89 0.10
CA PRO A 52 -15.91 -0.09 -0.66
C PRO A 52 -14.84 0.60 -1.50
N HIS A 53 -13.61 0.10 -1.40
CA HIS A 53 -12.43 0.69 -2.02
C HIS A 53 -11.48 -0.42 -2.47
N ARG A 54 -10.46 -0.02 -3.25
CA ARG A 54 -9.41 -0.90 -3.76
C ARG A 54 -8.19 -0.86 -2.85
N ALA A 55 -7.56 -2.01 -2.67
CA ALA A 55 -6.30 -2.16 -1.95
C ALA A 55 -5.42 -3.23 -2.61
N THR A 56 -4.11 -3.14 -2.43
CA THR A 56 -3.16 -4.19 -2.84
C THR A 56 -2.52 -4.83 -1.63
N TYR A 57 -2.24 -6.13 -1.75
CA TYR A 57 -1.60 -6.93 -0.73
C TYR A 57 -0.51 -7.78 -1.39
N ILE A 58 0.69 -7.69 -0.84
CA ILE A 58 1.90 -8.31 -1.36
C ILE A 58 2.34 -9.38 -0.37
N VAL A 59 2.35 -10.63 -0.83
CA VAL A 59 2.86 -11.76 -0.06
C VAL A 59 4.33 -11.97 -0.41
N ILE A 60 5.23 -11.84 0.56
CA ILE A 60 6.67 -12.02 0.35
C ILE A 60 7.09 -13.40 0.85
N ARG A 61 7.84 -14.12 0.01
CA ARG A 61 8.36 -15.46 0.33
C ARG A 61 9.87 -15.48 0.12
N ASN A 62 10.61 -16.11 1.04
CA ASN A 62 12.05 -16.34 0.85
C ASN A 62 12.31 -17.57 -0.05
N SER A 63 13.58 -17.83 -0.39
CA SER A 63 13.98 -18.99 -1.22
C SER A 63 13.76 -20.35 -0.55
N ALA A 64 13.68 -20.39 0.79
CA ALA A 64 13.31 -21.59 1.54
C ALA A 64 11.79 -21.87 1.52
N GLY A 65 10.99 -20.90 1.08
CA GLY A 65 9.56 -21.02 0.99
C GLY A 65 8.79 -20.53 2.23
N ASP A 66 9.43 -19.79 3.13
CA ASP A 66 8.79 -19.18 4.28
C ASP A 66 8.17 -17.83 3.93
N PHE A 67 7.05 -17.51 4.57
CA PHE A 67 6.38 -16.22 4.42
C PHE A 67 6.93 -15.19 5.39
N TYR A 68 7.12 -13.98 4.89
CA TYR A 68 7.38 -12.84 5.74
C TYR A 68 6.07 -12.38 6.41
N VAL A 69 6.14 -12.08 7.71
CA VAL A 69 5.02 -11.52 8.49
C VAL A 69 5.54 -10.30 9.24
N GLN A 70 4.88 -9.16 9.08
CA GLN A 70 5.19 -7.95 9.83
C GLN A 70 4.28 -7.78 11.04
N ARG A 71 4.79 -7.13 12.07
CA ARG A 71 3.95 -6.55 13.13
C ARG A 71 3.61 -5.12 12.74
N ARG A 72 2.33 -4.81 12.58
CA ARG A 72 1.85 -3.47 12.23
C ARG A 72 2.29 -2.46 13.29
N THR A 73 2.73 -1.30 12.85
CA THR A 73 3.08 -0.20 13.75
C THR A 73 1.85 0.23 14.55
N LEU A 74 2.06 0.77 15.75
CA LEU A 74 0.95 1.27 16.58
C LEU A 74 0.30 2.55 16.03
N ILE A 75 0.94 3.18 15.02
CA ILE A 75 0.45 4.42 14.39
C ILE A 75 -0.46 4.17 13.18
N LYS A 76 -0.63 2.92 12.74
CA LYS A 76 -1.57 2.61 11.64
C LYS A 76 -3.02 2.91 12.08
N ASP A 77 -3.78 3.48 11.16
CA ASP A 77 -5.20 3.81 11.29
C ASP A 77 -6.09 2.57 11.44
N TYR A 78 -5.63 1.41 10.98
CA TYR A 78 -6.35 0.14 11.02
C TYR A 78 -5.49 -0.98 11.63
N CYS A 79 -6.06 -1.74 12.58
CA CYS A 79 -5.43 -2.87 13.28
C CYS A 79 -3.99 -2.61 13.80
N PRO A 80 -3.73 -1.57 14.60
CA PRO A 80 -2.40 -1.29 15.14
C PRO A 80 -1.89 -2.45 16.02
N GLY A 81 -0.64 -2.88 15.85
CA GLY A 81 0.01 -3.91 16.66
C GLY A 81 -0.25 -5.38 16.26
N PHE A 82 -1.17 -5.61 15.32
CA PHE A 82 -1.51 -6.95 14.80
C PHE A 82 -0.40 -7.50 13.90
N LEU A 83 -0.36 -8.83 13.75
CA LEU A 83 0.47 -9.47 12.72
C LEU A 83 -0.23 -9.36 11.37
N ASP A 84 0.51 -8.93 10.37
CA ASP A 84 0.07 -8.79 8.99
C ASP A 84 0.98 -9.65 8.10
N PRO A 85 0.44 -10.71 7.46
CA PRO A 85 1.23 -11.57 6.59
C PRO A 85 1.54 -10.91 5.24
N MET A 86 1.06 -9.68 5.01
CA MET A 86 1.16 -9.00 3.73
C MET A 86 1.68 -7.58 3.94
N ALA A 87 2.52 -7.12 3.01
CA ALA A 87 2.73 -5.69 2.82
C ALA A 87 1.60 -5.14 1.96
N GLY A 88 1.31 -3.84 2.02
CA GLY A 88 0.29 -3.26 1.13
C GLY A 88 -0.55 -2.15 1.75
N GLY A 89 -1.50 -1.67 0.96
CA GLY A 89 -2.28 -0.51 1.33
C GLY A 89 -3.40 -0.17 0.36
N VAL A 90 -4.00 0.98 0.58
CA VAL A 90 -5.13 1.47 -0.19
C VAL A 90 -4.63 2.04 -1.52
N VAL A 91 -5.34 1.74 -2.61
CA VAL A 91 -5.05 2.29 -3.94
C VAL A 91 -5.52 3.74 -4.00
N GLN A 92 -4.61 4.65 -4.37
CA GLN A 92 -4.93 6.06 -4.54
C GLN A 92 -5.79 6.26 -5.80
N ALA A 93 -6.56 7.35 -5.84
CA ALA A 93 -7.44 7.61 -6.97
C ALA A 93 -6.64 7.82 -8.27
N GLY A 94 -6.92 7.01 -9.30
CA GLY A 94 -6.18 6.99 -10.56
C GLY A 94 -4.82 6.27 -10.52
N GLU A 95 -4.43 5.68 -9.39
CA GLU A 95 -3.24 4.84 -9.27
C GLU A 95 -3.54 3.42 -9.81
N SER A 96 -2.62 2.86 -10.59
CA SER A 96 -2.73 1.45 -10.99
C SER A 96 -2.49 0.52 -9.80
N TYR A 97 -2.98 -0.71 -9.88
CA TYR A 97 -2.71 -1.70 -8.83
C TYR A 97 -1.21 -2.02 -8.74
N GLU A 98 -0.53 -2.06 -9.88
CA GLU A 98 0.90 -2.35 -9.98
C GLU A 98 1.73 -1.24 -9.32
N ASP A 99 1.42 0.02 -9.64
CA ASP A 99 2.12 1.17 -9.05
C ASP A 99 1.89 1.24 -7.54
N ASN A 100 0.65 1.01 -7.10
CA ASN A 100 0.31 0.95 -5.68
C ASN A 100 1.10 -0.15 -4.96
N ALA A 101 1.12 -1.36 -5.51
CA ALA A 101 1.80 -2.49 -4.88
C ALA A 101 3.31 -2.27 -4.79
N LEU A 102 3.93 -1.68 -5.83
CA LEU A 102 5.35 -1.33 -5.85
C LEU A 102 5.68 -0.21 -4.85
N ARG A 103 4.79 0.78 -4.71
CA ARG A 103 4.96 1.86 -3.73
C ARG A 103 4.87 1.32 -2.30
N GLU A 104 3.81 0.58 -1.98
CA GLU A 104 3.57 0.08 -0.62
C GLU A 104 4.67 -0.90 -0.18
N VAL A 105 5.10 -1.83 -1.04
CA VAL A 105 6.18 -2.77 -0.67
C VAL A 105 7.51 -2.03 -0.46
N LYS A 106 7.76 -0.95 -1.21
CA LYS A 106 8.94 -0.10 -1.00
C LYS A 106 8.85 0.68 0.31
N GLU A 107 7.68 1.23 0.64
CA GLU A 107 7.46 2.03 1.85
C GLU A 107 7.51 1.19 3.12
N GLU A 108 6.90 0.01 3.13
CA GLU A 108 6.85 -0.85 4.32
C GLU A 108 8.11 -1.68 4.51
N MET A 109 8.74 -2.13 3.41
CA MET A 109 9.81 -3.14 3.46
C MET A 109 11.14 -2.68 2.84
N GLY A 110 11.17 -1.52 2.18
CA GLY A 110 12.36 -1.07 1.44
C GLY A 110 12.66 -1.90 0.18
N VAL A 111 11.77 -2.81 -0.22
CA VAL A 111 11.95 -3.69 -1.39
C VAL A 111 11.63 -2.91 -2.66
N SER A 112 12.52 -2.97 -3.65
CA SER A 112 12.34 -2.32 -4.95
C SER A 112 13.11 -3.07 -6.04
N GLY A 113 12.74 -2.87 -7.31
CA GLY A 113 13.42 -3.51 -8.44
C GLY A 113 13.13 -5.01 -8.61
N VAL A 114 12.16 -5.54 -7.87
CA VAL A 114 11.70 -6.93 -7.99
C VAL A 114 10.35 -6.95 -8.71
N PRO A 115 10.19 -7.74 -9.79
CA PRO A 115 8.90 -7.84 -10.47
C PRO A 115 7.87 -8.52 -9.57
N LEU A 116 6.67 -7.95 -9.51
CA LEU A 116 5.52 -8.54 -8.83
C LEU A 116 4.73 -9.40 -9.83
N THR A 117 4.31 -10.57 -9.38
CA THR A 117 3.42 -11.48 -10.08
C THR A 117 2.02 -11.33 -9.50
N PHE A 118 1.04 -11.02 -10.35
CA PHE A 118 -0.37 -11.05 -9.96
C PHE A 118 -0.80 -12.47 -9.60
N VAL A 119 -1.48 -12.64 -8.47
CA VAL A 119 -2.00 -13.93 -8.02
C VAL A 119 -3.50 -14.01 -8.23
N CYS A 120 -4.25 -13.07 -7.66
CA CYS A 120 -5.70 -13.01 -7.78
C CYS A 120 -6.26 -11.66 -7.33
N THR A 121 -7.55 -11.45 -7.63
CA THR A 121 -8.36 -10.39 -7.03
C THR A 121 -9.46 -11.05 -6.21
N PHE A 122 -9.73 -10.55 -5.01
CA PHE A 122 -10.79 -11.05 -4.15
C PHE A 122 -11.52 -9.91 -3.45
N PHE A 123 -12.78 -10.14 -3.10
CA PHE A 123 -13.57 -9.23 -2.28
C PHE A 123 -13.53 -9.68 -0.82
N TYR A 124 -13.30 -8.73 0.09
CA TYR A 124 -13.29 -8.98 1.52
C TYR A 124 -14.15 -7.98 2.26
N GLN A 125 -14.98 -8.46 3.18
CA GLN A 125 -15.78 -7.62 4.05
C GLN A 125 -15.80 -8.24 5.43
N VAL A 126 -15.35 -7.49 6.42
CA VAL A 126 -15.63 -7.78 7.84
C VAL A 126 -16.62 -6.76 8.32
N SER A 127 -17.46 -7.13 9.29
CA SER A 127 -18.46 -6.24 9.92
C SER A 127 -17.92 -4.81 10.08
N MET A 128 -18.38 -3.94 9.18
CA MET A 128 -18.05 -2.51 9.00
C MET A 128 -16.79 -2.11 8.21
N HIS A 129 -16.15 -2.93 7.37
CA HIS A 129 -15.15 -2.46 6.38
C HIS A 129 -15.10 -3.37 5.12
N PRO A 130 -15.76 -3.02 4.01
CA PRO A 130 -15.58 -3.67 2.72
C PRO A 130 -14.31 -3.16 2.01
N SER A 131 -13.46 -4.09 1.57
CA SER A 131 -12.26 -3.84 0.77
C SER A 131 -12.21 -4.84 -0.38
N LEU A 132 -12.08 -4.36 -1.61
CA LEU A 132 -11.67 -5.21 -2.72
C LEU A 132 -10.14 -5.23 -2.78
N VAL A 133 -9.60 -6.44 -2.82
CA VAL A 133 -8.20 -6.72 -2.61
C VAL A 133 -7.60 -7.35 -3.86
N LEU A 134 -6.56 -6.73 -4.40
CA LEU A 134 -5.66 -7.37 -5.35
C LEU A 134 -4.48 -8.00 -4.58
N CYS A 135 -4.30 -9.31 -4.74
CA CYS A 135 -3.19 -10.06 -4.16
C CYS A 135 -2.10 -10.26 -5.21
N SER A 136 -0.88 -9.85 -4.91
CA SER A 136 0.31 -10.11 -5.71
C SER A 136 1.41 -10.75 -4.86
N SER A 137 2.32 -11.47 -5.50
CA SER A 137 3.51 -12.05 -4.87
C SER A 137 4.72 -11.67 -5.70
N PRO A 138 5.90 -11.35 -5.14
CA PRO A 138 7.11 -11.20 -5.91
C PRO A 138 7.35 -12.44 -6.77
N SER A 139 7.71 -12.24 -8.04
CA SER A 139 8.19 -13.32 -8.90
C SER A 139 9.36 -14.00 -8.19
N PRO A 140 9.51 -15.34 -8.27
CA PRO A 140 10.66 -16.05 -7.74
C PRO A 140 11.91 -15.69 -8.54
N THR A 141 12.46 -14.50 -8.29
CA THR A 141 13.81 -14.16 -8.70
C THR A 141 14.71 -14.66 -7.58
N TYR A 142 15.44 -15.73 -7.87
CA TYR A 142 16.43 -16.32 -6.98
C TYR A 142 17.35 -15.23 -6.39
N LEU A 143 17.18 -14.95 -5.10
CA LEU A 143 18.20 -14.35 -4.25
C LEU A 143 19.00 -15.48 -3.60
#